data_AF-X0WCU0-F1
#
_entry.id   AF-X0WCU0-F1
#
_cell.length_a   1.000
_cell.length_b   1.000
_cell.length_c   1.000
_cell.angle_alpha   90.00
_cell.angle_beta   90.00
_cell.angle_gamma   90.00
#
_symmetry.space_group_name_H-M   'P 1'
#
loop_
_entity.id
_entity.type
_entity.pdbx_description
1 polymer ?
#
loop_
_entity_poly.entity_id
_entity_poly.type
_entity_poly.pdbx_seq_one_letter_code
_entity_poly.pdbx_strand_id
1 'polypeptide(L)' 'MSNYRTVRIPEELVETVLKLIKKQNELGYRSHSEFIIDAVRRRVEDLLRNNYKENKND' A
#
# COMPACT_ATOMS: atom_id res chain seq x y z
N MET A 1 -8.37 3.67 19.92
CA MET A 1 -8.51 2.47 19.05
C MET A 1 -8.45 2.95 17.61
N SER A 2 -7.62 2.36 16.76
CA SER A 2 -7.63 2.68 15.33
C SER A 2 -8.88 2.08 14.69
N ASN A 3 -9.69 2.91 14.04
CA ASN A 3 -10.87 2.44 13.32
C ASN A 3 -10.44 1.83 11.98
N TYR A 4 -10.53 0.51 11.86
CA TYR A 4 -10.24 -0.20 10.61
C TYR A 4 -11.49 -0.27 9.73
N ARG A 5 -11.30 -0.23 8.41
CA ARG A 5 -12.35 -0.43 7.40
C ARG A 5 -11.96 -1.60 6.51
N THR A 6 -12.96 -2.40 6.12
CA THR A 6 -12.76 -3.50 5.18
C THR A 6 -13.02 -3.02 3.76
N VAL A 7 -12.17 -3.43 2.83
CA VAL A 7 -12.33 -3.20 1.40
C VAL A 7 -12.32 -4.54 0.67
N ARG A 8 -13.02 -4.62 -0.46
CA ARG A 8 -12.96 -5.80 -1.33
C ARG A 8 -11.82 -5.63 -2.33
N ILE A 9 -10.97 -6.64 -2.44
CA ILE A 9 -9.83 -6.67 -3.35
C ILE A 9 -9.98 -7.91 -4.22
N PRO A 10 -9.72 -7.83 -5.54
CA PRO A 10 -9.72 -9.00 -6.41
C PRO A 10 -8.78 -10.08 -5.87
N GLU A 11 -9.26 -11.32 -5.86
CA GLU A 11 -8.51 -12.47 -5.34
C GLU A 11 -7.16 -12.66 -6.05
N GLU A 12 -7.14 -12.54 -7.38
CA GLU A 12 -5.93 -12.65 -8.19
C GLU A 12 -4.84 -11.65 -7.79
N LEU A 13 -5.24 -10.44 -7.35
CA LEU A 13 -4.29 -9.44 -6.88
C LEU A 13 -3.70 -9.85 -5.53
N VAL A 14 -4.54 -10.35 -4.62
CA VAL A 14 -4.08 -10.86 -3.31
C VAL A 14 -3.13 -12.04 -3.51
N GLU A 15 -3.44 -12.96 -4.42
CA GLU A 15 -2.54 -14.06 -4.76
C GLU A 15 -1.19 -13.57 -5.29
N THR A 16 -1.22 -12.56 -6.15
CA THR A 16 0.00 -11.96 -6.72
C THR A 16 0.86 -11.37 -5.61
N VAL A 17 0.27 -10.65 -4.66
CA VAL A 17 0.95 -10.13 -3.48
C VAL A 17 1.54 -11.27 -2.64
N LEU A 18 0.78 -12.34 -2.39
CA LEU A 18 1.27 -13.50 -1.63
C LEU A 18 2.45 -14.19 -2.33
N LYS A 19 2.39 -14.35 -3.65
CA LYS A 19 3.49 -14.91 -4.45
C LYS A 19 4.73 -14.00 -4.39
N LEU A 20 4.54 -12.68 -4.41
CA LEU A 20 5.62 -11.69 -4.30
C LEU A 20 6.32 -11.77 -2.94
N ILE A 21 5.55 -11.72 -1.85
CA ILE A 21 6.08 -11.79 -0.47
C ILE A 21 6.87 -13.09 -0.26
N LYS A 22 6.36 -14.23 -0.75
CA LYS A 22 7.05 -15.52 -0.64
C LYS A 22 8.36 -15.59 -1.44
N LYS A 23 8.41 -14.95 -2.61
CA LYS A 23 9.59 -14.97 -3.48
C LYS A 23 10.68 -14.02 -3.01
N GLN A 24 10.32 -12.91 -2.38
CA GLN A 24 11.25 -11.87 -1.95
C GLN A 24 11.18 -11.69 -0.43
N ASN A 25 11.77 -12.64 0.30
CA ASN A 25 11.82 -12.59 1.78
C ASN A 25 12.49 -11.32 2.32
N GLU A 26 13.34 -10.68 1.52
CA GLU A 26 14.01 -9.40 1.82
C GLU A 26 13.04 -8.21 1.94
N LEU A 27 11.80 -8.33 1.45
CA LEU A 27 10.77 -7.30 1.61
C LEU A 27 10.26 -7.17 3.05
N GLY A 28 10.47 -8.18 3.90
CA GLY A 28 10.18 -8.11 5.34
C GLY A 28 8.69 -8.16 5.73
N TYR A 29 7.77 -8.28 4.77
CA TYR A 29 6.33 -8.35 5.06
C TYR A 29 5.92 -9.71 5.62
N ARG A 30 5.16 -9.70 6.72
CA ARG A 30 4.65 -10.90 7.39
C ARG A 30 3.30 -11.36 6.85
N SER A 31 2.59 -10.48 6.16
CA SER A 31 1.26 -10.75 5.60
C SER A 31 0.96 -9.87 4.39
N HIS A 32 0.01 -10.31 3.56
CA HIS A 32 -0.53 -9.49 2.46
C HIS A 32 -1.15 -8.18 2.98
N SER A 33 -1.79 -8.19 4.16
CA SER A 33 -2.37 -6.99 4.77
C SER A 33 -1.31 -5.93 5.06
N GLU A 34 -0.15 -6.34 5.60
CA GLU A 34 0.95 -5.42 5.89
C GLU A 34 1.48 -4.76 4.61
N PHE A 35 1.69 -5.56 3.56
CA PHE A 35 2.07 -5.08 2.24
C PHE A 35 1.06 -4.09 1.68
N ILE A 36 -0.25 -4.43 1.70
CA ILE A 36 -1.31 -3.59 1.14
C ILE A 36 -1.41 -2.26 1.91
N ILE A 37 -1.32 -2.29 3.23
CA ILE A 37 -1.36 -1.08 4.07
C ILE A 37 -0.18 -0.16 3.72
N ASP A 38 1.03 -0.70 3.61
CA ASP A 38 2.22 0.09 3.27
C ASP A 38 2.13 0.66 1.85
N ALA A 39 1.73 -0.15 0.87
CA ALA A 39 1.55 0.28 -0.51
C ALA A 39 0.52 1.41 -0.64
N VAL A 40 -0.63 1.29 0.04
CA VAL A 40 -1.66 2.34 0.05
C VAL A 40 -1.14 3.60 0.74
N ARG A 41 -0.42 3.47 1.88
CA ARG A 41 0.16 4.62 2.58
C ARG A 41 1.12 5.39 1.69
N ARG A 42 2.10 4.71 1.08
CA ARG A 42 3.08 5.33 0.17
C ARG A 42 2.40 6.05 -0.99
N ARG A 43 1.40 5.42 -1.60
CA ARG A 43 0.66 6.03 -2.71
C ARG A 43 -0.08 7.30 -2.29
N VAL A 44 -0.73 7.28 -1.13
CA VAL A 44 -1.41 8.47 -0.59
C VAL A 44 -0.41 9.58 -0.26
N GLU A 45 0.71 9.25 0.38
CA GLU A 45 1.77 10.21 0.70
C GLU A 45 2.37 10.86 -0.55
N ASP A 46 2.65 10.08 -1.59
CA ASP A 46 3.18 10.58 -2.87
C ASP A 46 2.20 11.55 -3.53
N LEU A 47 0.90 11.20 -3.55
CA LEU A 47 -0.15 12.05 -4.11
C LEU A 47 -0.30 13.35 -3.32
N LEU A 48 -0.28 13.28 -1.97
CA LEU A 48 -0.34 14.47 -1.13
C LEU A 48 0.88 15.38 -1.32
N ARG A 49 2.09 14.80 -1.43
CA ARG A 49 3.31 15.56 -1.70
C ARG A 49 3.29 16.23 -3.06
N ASN A 50 2.81 15.56 -4.10
CA ASN A 50 2.73 16.12 -5.46
C ASN A 50 1.71 17.26 -5.51
N ASN A 51 0.52 17.07 -4.93
CA ASN A 51 -0.48 18.14 -4.82
C ASN A 51 0.04 19.35 -4.01
N TYR A 52 0.83 19.12 -2.96
CA TYR A 52 1.46 20.21 -2.19
C TYR A 52 2.52 20.98 -2.98
N LYS A 53 3.20 20.33 -3.93
CA LYS A 53 4.18 21.01 -4.80
C LYS A 53 3.50 21.87 -5.85
N GLU A 54 2.36 21.46 -6.38
CA GLU A 54 1.59 22.28 -7.33
C GLU A 54 1.06 23.57 -6.67
N ASN A 55 0.53 23.49 -5.44
CA ASN A 55 -0.04 24.64 -4.73
C ASN A 55 0.97 25.64 -4.15
N LYS A 56 2.29 25.42 -4.30
CA LYS A 56 3.33 26.31 -3.76
C LYS A 56 4.10 27.08 -4.85
N ASN A 57 3.77 26.84 -6.11
CA ASN A 57 4.34 27.50 -7.28
C ASN A 57 3.38 28.49 -7.96
N ASP A 58 2.21 28.73 -7.34
CA ASP A 58 1.31 29.87 -7.57
C ASP A 58 1.47 30.87 -6.41
#